data_AF-A0A3S9SVU4-F1
#
_entry.id   AF-A0A3S9SVU4-F1
#
_cell.length_a   1.000
_cell.length_b   1.000
_cell.length_c   1.000
_cell.angle_alpha   90.00
_cell.angle_beta   90.00
_cell.angle_gamma   90.00
#
_symmetry.space_group_name_H-M   'P 1'
#
loop_
_entity.id
_entity.type
_entity.pdbx_description
1 polymer ?
#
loop_
_entity_poly.entity_id
_entity_poly.type
_entity_poly.pdbx_seq_one_letter_code
_entity_poly.pdbx_strand_id
1 'polypeptide(L)' 'MLLSEKLSDAEVRQLISLIAHICMSREFQALKEELAQYYCEAGYNNFDITAFEDALYTMLQQMEEFNPSVKELL' A
#
# COMPACT_ATOMS: atom_id res chain seq x y z
N MET A 1 10.22 15.19 -15.26
CA MET A 1 11.64 14.81 -15.06
C MET A 1 11.72 14.26 -13.64
N LEU A 2 11.45 12.96 -13.46
CA LEU A 2 11.57 12.34 -12.15
C LEU A 2 13.04 12.00 -11.97
N LEU A 3 13.71 12.74 -11.08
CA LEU A 3 15.03 12.39 -10.60
C LEU A 3 14.89 11.02 -9.93
N SER A 4 15.40 9.98 -10.59
CA SER A 4 15.63 8.68 -9.95
C SER A 4 16.83 8.86 -9.00
N GLU A 5 16.62 9.54 -7.88
CA GLU A 5 17.53 9.39 -6.75
C GLU A 5 17.47 7.92 -6.33
N LYS A 6 18.65 7.27 -6.34
CA LYS A 6 18.74 5.91 -5.83
C LYS A 6 18.50 5.97 -4.33
N LEU A 7 17.40 5.36 -3.89
CA LEU A 7 17.18 5.08 -2.48
C LEU A 7 18.39 4.32 -1.93
N SER A 8 18.85 4.76 -0.76
CA SER A 8 19.82 4.02 0.03
C SER A 8 19.22 2.73 0.57
N ASP A 9 20.07 1.76 0.91
CA ASP A 9 19.64 0.52 1.57
C ASP A 9 18.84 0.79 2.86
N ALA A 10 19.13 1.89 3.56
CA ALA A 10 18.42 2.27 4.77
C ALA A 10 16.98 2.71 4.47
N GLU A 11 16.79 3.55 3.46
CA GLU A 11 15.46 4.01 3.02
C GLU A 11 14.62 2.84 2.48
N VAL A 12 15.23 1.94 1.70
CA VAL A 12 14.57 0.71 1.23
C VAL A 12 14.09 -0.14 2.40
N ARG A 13 14.91 -0.30 3.45
CA ARG A 13 14.52 -1.07 4.65
C ARG A 13 13.40 -0.40 5.44
N GLN A 14 13.39 0.92 5.52
CA GLN A 14 12.32 1.67 6.17
C GLN A 14 11.00 1.50 5.41
N LEU A 15 11.02 1.63 4.08
CA LEU A 15 9.84 1.39 3.24
C LEU A 15 9.30 -0.03 3.37
N ILE A 16 10.17 -1.05 3.34
CA ILE A 16 9.75 -2.45 3.54
C ILE A 16 9.10 -2.63 4.91
N SER A 17 9.66 -2.01 5.95
CA SER A 17 9.11 -2.10 7.31
C SER A 17 7.75 -1.42 7.43
N LEU A 18 7.57 -0.27 6.77
CA LEU A 18 6.30 0.44 6.71
C LEU A 18 5.23 -0.40 5.99
N ILE A 19 5.54 -0.92 4.80
CA ILE A 19 4.63 -1.77 4.02
C ILE A 19 4.26 -3.02 4.83
N ALA A 20 5.24 -3.67 5.47
CA ALA A 20 4.97 -4.83 6.31
C ALA A 20 4.03 -4.48 7.49
N HIS A 21 4.23 -3.32 8.12
CA HIS A 21 3.36 -2.85 9.20
C HIS A 21 1.93 -2.61 8.72
N ILE A 22 1.75 -1.94 7.58
CA ILE A 22 0.43 -1.74 6.94
C ILE A 22 -0.23 -3.09 6.65
N CYS A 23 0.50 -3.98 5.98
CA CYS A 23 -0.01 -5.30 5.61
C CYS A 23 -0.40 -6.15 6.82
N MET A 24 0.20 -5.95 7.99
CA MET A 24 -0.17 -6.67 9.22
C MET A 24 -1.32 -6.00 10.00
N SER A 25 -1.76 -4.81 9.60
CA SER A 25 -2.84 -4.10 10.27
C SER A 25 -4.21 -4.74 9.98
N ARG A 26 -5.10 -4.72 10.98
CA ARG A 26 -6.47 -5.24 10.81
C ARG A 26 -7.26 -4.45 9.77
N GLU A 27 -7.05 -3.14 9.72
CA GLU A 27 -7.72 -2.24 8.79
C GLU A 27 -7.39 -2.58 7.35
N PHE A 28 -6.10 -2.76 7.04
CA PHE A 28 -5.66 -3.21 5.72
C PHE A 28 -6.25 -4.58 5.35
N GLN A 29 -6.18 -5.56 6.26
CA GLN A 29 -6.68 -6.91 5.98
C GLN A 29 -8.20 -6.91 5.71
N ALA A 30 -8.97 -6.16 6.50
CA ALA A 30 -10.40 -6.02 6.30
C ALA A 30 -10.74 -5.34 4.96
N LEU A 31 -10.05 -4.24 4.62
CA LEU A 31 -10.24 -3.54 3.35
C LEU A 31 -9.87 -4.43 2.15
N LYS A 32 -8.75 -5.15 2.23
CA LYS A 32 -8.33 -6.09 1.18
C LYS A 32 -9.37 -7.19 0.96
N GLU A 33 -9.90 -7.78 2.02
CA GLU A 33 -10.92 -8.83 1.94
C GLU A 33 -12.21 -8.30 1.29
N GLU A 34 -12.66 -7.11 1.70
CA GLU A 34 -13.85 -6.46 1.13
C GLU A 34 -13.67 -6.17 -0.36
N LEU A 35 -12.55 -5.55 -0.76
CA LEU A 35 -12.24 -5.26 -2.16
C LEU A 35 -12.10 -6.54 -2.99
N ALA A 36 -11.46 -7.58 -2.45
CA ALA A 36 -11.30 -8.85 -3.14
C ALA A 36 -12.64 -9.51 -3.42
N GLN A 37 -13.59 -9.42 -2.48
CA GLN A 37 -14.96 -9.90 -2.69
C GLN A 37 -15.65 -9.11 -3.81
N TYR A 38 -15.61 -7.78 -3.79
CA TYR A 38 -16.21 -6.96 -4.86
C TYR A 38 -15.60 -7.24 -6.23
N TYR A 39 -14.28 -7.37 -6.33
CA TYR A 39 -13.61 -7.68 -7.60
C TYR A 39 -13.90 -9.09 -8.10
N CYS A 40 -14.02 -10.07 -7.19
CA CYS A 40 -14.45 -11.41 -7.54
C CYS A 40 -15.87 -11.41 -8.12
N GLU A 41 -16.81 -10.74 -7.44
CA GLU A 41 -18.21 -10.63 -7.87
C GLU A 41 -18.35 -9.86 -9.20
N ALA A 42 -17.48 -8.87 -9.45
CA ALA A 42 -17.43 -8.13 -10.70
C ALA A 42 -16.74 -8.90 -11.87
N GLY A 43 -16.19 -10.09 -11.61
CA GLY A 43 -15.53 -10.91 -12.62
C GLY A 43 -14.14 -10.42 -13.04
N TYR A 44 -13.44 -9.68 -12.17
CA TYR A 44 -12.07 -9.26 -12.45
C TYR A 44 -11.11 -10.45 -12.41
N ASN A 45 -10.21 -10.52 -13.39
CA ASN A 45 -9.06 -11.41 -13.31
C ASN A 45 -8.08 -10.89 -12.26
N ASN A 46 -7.39 -11.78 -11.55
CA ASN A 46 -6.41 -11.43 -10.50
C ASN A 46 -7.00 -10.58 -9.35
N PHE A 47 -8.29 -10.74 -9.05
CA PHE A 47 -9.03 -9.95 -8.05
C PHE A 47 -8.29 -9.77 -6.71
N ASP A 48 -7.58 -10.80 -6.21
CA ASP A 48 -6.86 -10.72 -4.93
C ASP A 48 -5.63 -9.81 -5.00
N ILE A 49 -4.91 -9.80 -6.12
CA ILE A 49 -3.74 -8.92 -6.33
C ILE A 49 -4.23 -7.47 -6.50
N THR A 50 -5.29 -7.25 -7.28
CA THR A 50 -5.87 -5.91 -7.46
C THR A 50 -6.39 -5.35 -6.13
N ALA A 51 -7.08 -6.17 -5.33
CA ALA A 51 -7.53 -5.77 -4.00
C ALA A 51 -6.36 -5.45 -3.05
N PHE A 52 -5.27 -6.20 -3.12
CA PHE A 52 -4.06 -5.93 -2.35
C PHE A 52 -3.44 -4.58 -2.72
N GLU A 53 -3.27 -4.30 -4.02
CA GLU A 53 -2.69 -3.05 -4.52
C GLU A 53 -3.55 -1.85 -4.11
N ASP A 54 -4.87 -1.92 -4.33
CA ASP A 54 -5.78 -0.82 -4.01
C ASP A 54 -5.90 -0.58 -2.51
N ALA A 55 -5.95 -1.64 -1.70
CA ALA A 55 -5.92 -1.51 -0.25
C ALA A 55 -4.60 -0.86 0.21
N LEU A 56 -3.46 -1.26 -0.35
CA LEU A 56 -2.16 -0.73 0.04
C LEU A 56 -2.04 0.75 -0.31
N TYR A 57 -2.43 1.14 -1.53
CA TYR A 57 -2.41 2.54 -1.95
C TYR A 57 -3.38 3.40 -1.15
N THR A 58 -4.56 2.88 -0.83
CA THR A 58 -5.51 3.58 0.06
C THR A 58 -4.89 3.85 1.43
N MET A 59 -4.25 2.84 2.04
CA MET A 59 -3.61 3.00 3.35
C MET A 59 -2.42 3.96 3.29
N LEU A 60 -1.60 3.91 2.23
CA LEU A 60 -0.46 4.83 2.04
C LEU A 60 -0.93 6.27 1.86
N GLN A 61 -1.96 6.50 1.04
CA GLN A 61 -2.55 7.81 0.82
C GLN A 61 -3.10 8.40 2.14
N GLN A 62 -3.80 7.59 2.93
CA GLN A 62 -4.27 8.01 4.25
C GLN A 62 -3.09 8.37 5.16
N MET A 63 -2.03 7.55 5.19
CA MET A 63 -0.85 7.84 5.99
C MET A 63 -0.11 9.12 5.55
N GLU A 64 -0.01 9.40 4.26
CA GLU A 64 0.55 10.67 3.77
C GLU A 64 -0.25 11.88 4.27
N GLU A 65 -1.59 11.77 4.31
CA GLU A 65 -2.46 12.82 4.83
C GLU A 65 -2.30 13.04 6.35
N PHE A 66 -2.05 11.97 7.12
CA PHE A 66 -1.88 12.03 8.58
C PHE A 66 -0.43 12.28 9.03
N ASN A 67 0.57 11.93 8.22
CA ASN A 67 1.98 12.10 8.52
C ASN A 67 2.78 12.53 7.26
N PRO A 68 2.90 13.85 7.02
CA PRO A 68 3.54 14.39 5.82
C PRO A 68 5.00 14.00 5.63
N SER A 69 5.70 13.56 6.68
CA SER A 69 7.10 13.09 6.55
C SER A 69 7.20 11.75 5.82
N VAL A 70 6.10 11.00 5.68
CA VAL A 70 6.03 9.78 4.87
C VAL A 70 6.16 10.12 3.38
N LYS A 71 5.71 11.31 2.97
CA LYS A 71 5.85 11.82 1.59
C LYS A 71 7.30 12.02 1.17
N GLU A 72 8.22 12.20 2.10
CA GLU A 72 9.65 12.29 1.79
C GLU A 72 10.26 10.91 1.48
N LEU A 73 9.53 9.83 1.78
CA LEU A 73 9.95 8.45 1.55
C LEU A 73 9.25 7.78 0.34
N LEU A 74 8.15 8.35 -0.17
CA LEU A 74 7.35 7.86 -1.30
C LEU A 74 7.58 8.72 -2.56
#